data_AF-A1B207-F1
#
_entry.id   AF-A1B207-F1
#
_cell.length_a   1.000
_cell.length_b   1.000
_cell.length_c   1.000
_cell.angle_alpha   90.00
_cell.angle_beta   90.00
_cell.angle_gamma   90.00
#
_symmetry.space_group_name_H-M   'P 1'
#
loop_
_entity.id
_entity.type
_entity.pdbx_description
1 polymer ?
#
loop_
_entity_poly.entity_id
_entity_poly.type
_entity_poly.pdbx_seq_one_letter_code
_entity_poly.pdbx_strand_id
1 'polypeptide(L)'
;MYLKWHLFMPDVTGLFGYFPGARLGWLEDVPCGVVRDWSRMGPRFETSVCSALDPTDLAARHGATRARLLAIRLTDDPFCTEAAGQRLLDYYSGADRTLGYRGA
;
A
#
# COMPACT_ATOMS: atom_id res chain seq x y z
N MET A 1 14.13 0.81 7.13
CA MET A 1 12.91 0.28 6.50
C MET A 1 13.24 -0.75 5.42
N TYR A 2 14.05 -0.45 4.42
CA TYR A 2 14.28 -1.35 3.28
C TYR A 2 14.62 -2.82 3.63
N LEU A 3 15.69 -3.10 4.39
CA LEU A 3 16.06 -4.49 4.73
C LEU A 3 14.97 -5.25 5.50
N LYS A 4 14.24 -4.56 6.37
CA LYS A 4 13.15 -5.14 7.14
C LYS A 4 12.07 -5.71 6.21
N TRP A 5 11.63 -4.92 5.24
CA TRP A 5 10.53 -5.29 4.34
C TRP A 5 10.94 -6.19 3.17
N HIS A 6 12.17 -6.04 2.66
CA HIS A 6 12.62 -6.73 1.45
C HIS A 6 13.50 -7.96 1.71
N LEU A 7 13.98 -8.17 2.94
CA LEU A 7 14.82 -9.32 3.30
C LEU A 7 14.20 -10.10 4.47
N PHE A 8 14.08 -9.46 5.63
CA PHE A 8 13.66 -10.17 6.84
C PHE A 8 12.22 -10.72 6.75
N MET A 9 11.27 -9.88 6.33
CA MET A 9 9.87 -10.29 6.20
C MET A 9 9.68 -11.47 5.21
N PRO A 10 10.22 -11.44 3.97
CA PRO A 10 10.07 -12.56 3.04
C PRO A 10 10.82 -13.82 3.50
N ASP A 11 12.00 -13.70 4.12
CA ASP A 11 12.76 -14.86 4.62
C ASP A 11 12.00 -15.59 5.73
N VAL A 12 11.49 -14.85 6.72
CA VAL A 12 10.68 -15.42 7.80
C VAL A 12 9.40 -16.05 7.23
N THR A 13 8.76 -15.37 6.28
CA THR A 13 7.54 -15.90 5.63
C THR A 13 7.81 -17.18 4.87
N GLY A 14 8.98 -17.31 4.23
CA GLY A 14 9.41 -18.53 3.55
C GLY A 14 9.57 -19.71 4.51
N LEU A 15 9.99 -19.46 5.75
CA LEU A 15 10.13 -20.50 6.78
C LEU A 15 8.80 -20.98 7.36
N PHE A 16 7.85 -20.06 7.60
CA PHE A 16 6.62 -20.36 8.33
C PHE A 16 5.38 -20.49 7.44
N GLY A 17 5.45 -20.12 6.15
CA GLY A 17 4.31 -20.05 5.23
C GLY A 17 3.41 -18.81 5.43
N TYR A 18 3.69 -18.02 6.46
CA TYR A 18 3.09 -16.72 6.78
C TYR A 18 4.11 -15.91 7.59
N PHE A 19 3.92 -14.60 7.71
CA PHE A 19 4.75 -13.77 8.57
C PHE A 19 4.13 -13.71 9.97
N PRO A 20 4.78 -14.26 11.03
CA PRO A 20 4.26 -14.25 12.39
C PRO A 20 4.50 -12.90 13.08
N GLY A 21 4.00 -11.82 12.49
CA GLY A 21 4.26 -10.45 12.93
C GLY A 21 3.86 -10.21 14.38
N ALA A 22 2.79 -10.86 14.85
CA ALA A 22 2.26 -10.65 16.20
C ALA A 22 3.23 -11.18 17.25
N ARG A 23 3.83 -12.34 16.97
CA ARG A 23 4.85 -12.95 17.85
C ARG A 23 6.17 -12.17 17.84
N LEU A 24 6.47 -11.50 16.73
CA LEU A 24 7.69 -10.70 16.55
C LEU A 24 7.54 -9.27 17.08
N GLY A 25 6.36 -8.89 17.60
CA GLY A 25 6.09 -7.55 18.11
C GLY A 25 6.22 -6.46 17.03
N TRP A 26 5.96 -6.80 15.78
CA TRP A 26 6.14 -5.88 14.66
C TRP A 26 4.81 -5.50 14.00
N LEU A 27 4.00 -6.47 13.61
CA LEU A 27 2.73 -6.31 12.90
C LEU A 27 1.74 -7.37 13.41
N GLU A 28 0.57 -7.48 12.80
CA GLU A 28 -0.24 -8.70 12.91
C GLU A 28 0.37 -9.85 12.08
N ASP A 29 -0.22 -11.05 12.20
CA ASP A 29 0.19 -12.18 11.37
C ASP A 29 -0.25 -11.93 9.92
N VAL A 30 0.70 -11.94 8.97
CA VAL A 30 0.46 -11.54 7.58
C VAL A 30 0.53 -12.76 6.64
N PRO A 31 -0.47 -12.99 5.79
CA PRO A 31 -0.43 -14.06 4.79
C PRO A 31 0.71 -13.89 3.78
N CYS A 32 1.25 -15.00 3.27
CA CYS A 32 2.36 -14.99 2.32
C CYS A 32 2.10 -14.14 1.05
N GLY A 33 0.87 -14.14 0.53
CA GLY A 33 0.50 -13.32 -0.63
C GLY A 33 0.67 -11.82 -0.38
N VAL A 34 0.27 -11.35 0.81
CA VAL A 34 0.40 -9.94 1.21
C VAL A 34 1.86 -9.57 1.43
N VAL A 35 2.65 -10.46 2.06
CA VAL A 35 4.10 -10.27 2.20
C VAL A 35 4.77 -10.13 0.85
N ARG A 36 4.43 -11.00 -0.12
CA ARG A 36 5.00 -10.95 -1.46
C ARG A 36 4.73 -9.60 -2.13
N ASP A 37 3.50 -9.10 -2.03
CA ASP A 37 3.14 -7.81 -2.61
C ASP A 37 3.93 -6.68 -1.93
N TRP A 38 3.95 -6.62 -0.59
CA TRP A 38 4.66 -5.59 0.17
C TRP A 38 6.18 -5.60 -0.05
N SER A 39 6.80 -6.78 -0.03
CA SER A 39 8.24 -6.95 -0.25
C SER A 39 8.68 -6.63 -1.66
N ARG A 40 7.76 -6.40 -2.61
CA ARG A 40 8.06 -6.01 -3.99
C ARG A 40 7.44 -4.67 -4.38
N MET A 41 6.75 -4.03 -3.45
CA MET A 41 5.91 -2.88 -3.75
C MET A 41 6.74 -1.66 -4.11
N GLY A 42 6.51 -1.14 -5.32
CA GLY A 42 7.02 0.13 -5.78
C GLY A 42 6.03 1.27 -5.55
N PRO A 43 6.36 2.50 -5.98
CA PRO A 43 5.47 3.66 -5.85
C PRO A 43 4.14 3.54 -6.60
N ARG A 44 4.08 2.66 -7.62
CA ARG A 44 2.90 2.38 -8.42
C ARG A 44 2.25 1.07 -7.97
N PHE A 45 1.01 1.16 -7.53
CA PHE A 45 0.26 0.04 -6.95
C PHE A 45 -0.11 -1.00 -8.01
N GLU A 46 -0.57 -0.57 -9.17
CA GLU A 46 -1.02 -1.41 -10.29
C GLU A 46 0.07 -2.31 -10.87
N THR A 47 1.33 -1.92 -10.73
CA THR A 47 2.48 -2.73 -11.17
C THR A 47 3.00 -3.66 -10.08
N SER A 48 2.56 -3.48 -8.84
CA SER A 48 3.15 -4.11 -7.66
C SER A 48 2.29 -5.23 -7.08
N VAL A 49 0.97 -5.17 -7.30
CA VAL A 49 0.03 -6.16 -6.76
C VAL A 49 -0.08 -7.34 -7.70
N CYS A 50 0.01 -8.56 -7.16
CA CYS A 50 -0.38 -9.74 -7.90
C CYS A 50 -1.91 -9.80 -8.05
N SER A 51 -2.41 -9.18 -9.13
CA SER A 51 -3.81 -9.21 -9.53
C SER A 51 -3.98 -10.01 -10.82
N ALA A 52 -5.18 -10.57 -11.03
CA ALA A 52 -5.58 -11.15 -12.31
C ALA A 52 -5.97 -10.08 -13.36
N LEU A 53 -6.07 -8.81 -12.93
CA LEU A 53 -6.42 -7.68 -13.79
C LEU A 53 -5.18 -7.07 -14.42
N ASP A 54 -5.31 -6.61 -15.67
CA ASP A 54 -4.28 -5.83 -16.32
C ASP A 54 -4.04 -4.50 -15.56
N PRO A 55 -2.78 -4.05 -15.39
CA PRO A 55 -2.50 -2.78 -14.71
C PRO A 55 -3.23 -1.58 -15.32
N THR A 56 -3.42 -1.57 -16.65
CA THR A 56 -4.13 -0.51 -17.37
C THR A 56 -5.61 -0.51 -17.02
N ASP A 57 -6.23 -1.70 -16.96
CA ASP A 57 -7.63 -1.84 -16.57
C ASP A 57 -7.85 -1.41 -15.12
N LEU A 58 -6.91 -1.74 -14.24
CA LEU A 58 -6.98 -1.33 -12.84
C LEU A 58 -6.92 0.21 -12.71
N ALA A 59 -5.97 0.84 -13.39
CA ALA A 59 -5.86 2.29 -13.43
C ALA A 59 -7.12 2.96 -14.03
N ALA A 60 -7.67 2.39 -15.10
CA ALA A 60 -8.91 2.87 -15.72
C ALA A 60 -10.11 2.79 -14.77
N ARG A 61 -10.23 1.70 -13.99
CA ARG A 61 -11.29 1.53 -12.99
C ARG A 61 -11.22 2.58 -11.89
N HIS A 62 -10.02 2.89 -11.39
CA HIS A 62 -9.86 3.98 -10.42
C HIS A 62 -10.26 5.33 -11.03
N GLY A 63 -9.81 5.63 -12.26
CA GLY A 63 -10.12 6.87 -12.97
C GLY A 63 -11.61 7.03 -13.31
N ALA A 64 -12.36 5.94 -13.44
CA ALA A 64 -13.81 5.98 -13.67
C ALA A 64 -14.62 6.38 -12.43
N THR A 65 -14.01 6.43 -11.24
CA THR A 65 -14.68 6.83 -10.01
C THR A 65 -15.06 8.31 -10.05
N ARG A 66 -16.35 8.61 -9.93
CA ARG A 66 -16.87 9.98 -9.78
C ARG A 66 -17.51 10.15 -8.41
N ALA A 67 -16.69 10.52 -7.44
CA ALA A 67 -17.11 10.79 -6.07
C ALA A 67 -16.33 11.99 -5.52
N ARG A 68 -16.75 12.50 -4.36
CA ARG A 68 -15.92 13.41 -3.57
C ARG A 68 -15.05 12.58 -2.62
N LEU A 69 -13.74 12.66 -2.79
CA LEU A 69 -12.75 11.92 -2.04
C LEU A 69 -11.99 12.86 -1.12
N LEU A 70 -12.05 12.57 0.18
CA LEU A 70 -11.20 13.19 1.19
C LEU A 70 -10.22 12.14 1.70
N ALA A 71 -8.94 12.32 1.38
CA ALA A 71 -7.87 11.55 2.00
C ALA A 71 -7.36 12.33 3.22
N ILE A 72 -7.33 11.69 4.39
CA ILE A 72 -6.80 12.28 5.63
C ILE A 72 -5.51 11.55 5.97
N ARG A 73 -4.40 12.28 6.01
CA ARG A 73 -3.12 11.76 6.49
C ARG A 73 -2.84 12.22 7.92
N LEU A 74 -2.13 11.39 8.68
CA LEU A 74 -1.56 11.77 9.97
C LEU A 74 -0.18 12.40 9.75
N THR A 75 0.17 13.40 10.55
CA THR A 75 1.45 14.11 10.40
C THR A 75 2.65 13.28 10.85
N ASP A 76 2.43 12.28 11.70
CA ASP A 76 3.42 11.41 12.32
C ASP A 76 3.47 10.00 11.69
N ASP A 77 2.71 9.75 10.62
CA ASP A 77 2.75 8.48 9.89
C ASP A 77 3.91 8.47 8.86
N PRO A 78 4.95 7.64 9.07
CA PRO A 78 6.09 7.56 8.17
C PRO A 78 5.77 6.85 6.84
N PHE A 79 4.63 6.17 6.73
CA PHE A 79 4.19 5.45 5.53
C PHE A 79 3.24 6.30 4.67
N CYS A 80 2.26 6.96 5.27
CA CYS A 80 1.33 7.87 4.59
C CYS A 80 1.91 9.28 4.38
N THR A 81 3.07 9.35 3.73
CA THR A 81 3.70 10.63 3.35
C THR A 81 2.80 11.44 2.40
N GLU A 82 2.99 12.76 2.35
CA GLU A 82 2.25 13.63 1.44
C GLU A 82 2.35 13.19 -0.03
N ALA A 83 3.57 12.83 -0.47
CA ALA A 83 3.78 12.31 -1.81
C ALA A 83 3.05 10.96 -2.05
N ALA A 84 2.94 10.10 -1.04
CA ALA A 84 2.17 8.86 -1.15
C ALA A 84 0.66 9.13 -1.23
N GLY A 85 0.15 10.05 -0.41
CA GLY A 85 -1.25 10.49 -0.46
C GLY A 85 -1.61 11.12 -1.80
N GLN A 86 -0.74 11.97 -2.35
CA GLN A 86 -0.96 12.56 -3.67
C GLN A 86 -0.99 11.49 -4.76
N ARG A 87 -0.03 10.53 -4.76
CA ARG A 87 -0.04 9.40 -5.69
C ARG A 87 -1.32 8.58 -5.61
N LEU A 88 -1.83 8.32 -4.41
CA LEU A 88 -3.12 7.63 -4.22
C LEU A 88 -4.26 8.40 -4.89
N LEU A 89 -4.35 9.71 -4.64
CA LEU A 89 -5.38 10.55 -5.23
C LEU A 89 -5.23 10.72 -6.75
N ASP A 90 -4.04 10.54 -7.32
CA ASP A 90 -3.78 10.60 -8.76
C ASP A 90 -4.40 9.43 -9.53
N TYR A 91 -4.66 8.29 -8.88
CA TYR A 91 -5.43 7.21 -9.49
C TYR A 91 -6.90 7.57 -9.73
N TYR A 92 -7.46 8.46 -8.91
CA TYR A 92 -8.87 8.85 -8.96
C TYR A 92 -9.05 10.13 -9.77
N SER A 93 -8.57 10.13 -11.01
CA SER A 93 -8.53 11.31 -11.89
C SER A 93 -9.92 11.87 -12.24
N GLY A 94 -10.97 11.04 -12.21
CA GLY A 94 -12.36 11.45 -12.43
C GLY A 94 -13.10 11.95 -11.18
N ALA A 95 -12.45 11.95 -10.02
CA ALA A 95 -13.04 12.34 -8.74
C ALA A 95 -12.69 13.79 -8.35
N ASP A 96 -13.54 14.41 -7.55
CA ASP A 96 -13.21 15.63 -6.82
C ASP A 96 -12.43 15.23 -5.57
N ARG A 97 -11.18 15.67 -5.45
CA ARG A 97 -10.17 15.06 -4.58
C ARG A 97 -9.46 16.11 -3.73
N THR A 98 -9.47 15.89 -2.42
CA THR A 98 -8.81 16.76 -1.44
C THR A 98 -7.92 15.92 -0.54
N LEU A 99 -6.68 16.38 -0.32
CA LEU A 99 -5.76 15.84 0.67
C LEU A 99 -5.79 16.75 1.91
N GLY A 100 -6.28 16.22 3.02
CA GLY A 100 -6.26 16.86 4.33
C GLY A 100 -5.20 16.24 5.24
N TYR A 101 -4.83 16.98 6.27
CA TYR A 101 -3.94 16.51 7.34
C TYR A 101 -4.65 16.62 8.69
N ARG A 102 -4.40 15.66 9.57
CA ARG A 102 -4.80 15.70 10.97
C ARG A 102 -3.55 15.68 11.83
N GLY A 103 -3.36 16.73 12.63
CA GLY A 103 -2.34 16.77 13.66
C GLY A 103 -2.69 15.83 14.82
N ALA A 104 -1.67 15.34 15.52
CA ALA A 104 -1.81 14.55 16.75
C ALA A 104 -2.44 15.36 17.88
#